data_AF-A0A2G1BTA0-F1
#
_entry.id   AF-A0A2G1BTA0-F1
#
_cell.length_a   1.000
_cell.length_b   1.000
_cell.length_c   1.000
_cell.angle_alpha   90.00
_cell.angle_beta   90.00
_cell.angle_gamma   90.00
#
_symmetry.space_group_name_H-M   'P 1'
#
loop_
_entity.id
_entity.type
_entity.pdbx_description
1 polymer ?
#
loop_
_entity_poly.entity_id
_entity_poly.type
_entity_poly.pdbx_seq_one_letter_code
_entity_poly.pdbx_strand_id
1 'polypeptide(L)'
;VMAGEDGCTQYRDYTFNATDDCGNPAAEVVIRVTRMYDETAPVIADQDDIMLEECDQAWPEVVSTTWTDNCGIGGEKSGSLNGVAGEVMAGEDGCTQYRDYTFNATDDCGNPASEVVIRVTRMYDETAPVIADQDDIMLEECSQAWPEVVSTTWTDNCGIGGEKSGSLNGVAGEVMAGEDGCTQYRDYTFNATDDCGNPASEVVIRVTRMYDETAPVIADQDDIMLEECKSAWRRVGNECRSRWWAYG
;
A
#
# COMPACT_ATOMS: atom_id res chain seq x y z
N VAL A 1 -14.45 -62.86 -3.69
CA VAL A 1 -15.17 -61.57 -3.71
C VAL A 1 -15.10 -61.12 -5.14
N MET A 2 -16.23 -60.72 -5.72
CA MET A 2 -16.31 -60.24 -7.10
C MET A 2 -16.47 -58.72 -7.07
N ALA A 3 -15.90 -58.03 -8.05
CA ALA A 3 -16.13 -56.60 -8.24
C ALA A 3 -17.55 -56.36 -8.76
N GLY A 4 -18.21 -55.32 -8.28
CA GLY A 4 -19.42 -54.78 -8.87
C GLY A 4 -19.13 -54.13 -10.22
N GLU A 5 -20.19 -53.92 -11.00
CA GLU A 5 -20.07 -53.32 -12.35
C GLU A 5 -19.66 -51.85 -12.32
N ASP A 6 -19.83 -51.17 -11.18
CA ASP A 6 -19.45 -49.78 -10.96
C ASP A 6 -17.97 -49.59 -10.60
N GLY A 7 -17.24 -50.67 -10.33
CA GLY A 7 -15.85 -50.60 -9.85
C GLY A 7 -15.69 -50.10 -8.40
N CYS A 8 -16.78 -49.68 -7.76
CA CYS A 8 -16.80 -49.05 -6.43
C CYS A 8 -17.46 -49.93 -5.36
N THR A 9 -17.94 -51.10 -5.78
CA THR A 9 -18.50 -52.10 -4.89
C THR A 9 -17.83 -53.45 -5.07
N GLN A 10 -17.85 -54.24 -4.00
CA GLN A 10 -17.44 -55.62 -4.00
C GLN A 10 -18.55 -56.45 -3.39
N TYR A 11 -18.83 -57.62 -3.97
CA TYR A 11 -19.85 -58.52 -3.45
C TYR A 11 -19.40 -59.97 -3.34
N ARG A 12 -20.13 -60.72 -2.52
CA ARG A 12 -20.00 -62.17 -2.40
C ARG A 12 -21.38 -62.79 -2.33
N ASP A 13 -21.60 -63.78 -3.19
CA ASP A 13 -22.82 -64.57 -3.22
C ASP A 13 -22.65 -65.83 -2.36
N TYR A 14 -23.64 -66.09 -1.51
CA TYR A 14 -23.73 -67.28 -0.69
C TYR A 14 -24.91 -68.12 -1.18
N THR A 15 -24.61 -69.35 -1.58
CA THR A 15 -25.60 -70.28 -2.12
C THR A 15 -25.96 -71.31 -1.05
N PHE A 16 -27.26 -71.42 -0.76
CA PHE A 16 -27.80 -72.35 0.23
C PHE A 16 -28.62 -73.42 -0.48
N ASN A 17 -28.26 -74.68 -0.22
CA ASN A 17 -28.94 -75.86 -0.72
C ASN A 17 -29.26 -76.78 0.47
N ALA A 18 -30.43 -77.42 0.42
CA ALA A 18 -30.87 -78.38 1.42
C ALA A 18 -31.56 -79.57 0.73
N THR A 19 -31.39 -80.76 1.29
CA THR A 19 -32.07 -81.98 0.84
C THR A 19 -32.66 -82.64 2.09
N ASP A 20 -33.92 -83.07 2.01
CA ASP A 20 -34.54 -83.79 3.12
C ASP A 20 -34.03 -85.23 3.24
N ASP A 21 -34.39 -85.90 4.34
CA ASP A 21 -33.99 -87.30 4.60
C ASP A 21 -34.56 -88.29 3.57
N CYS A 22 -35.53 -87.88 2.76
CA CYS A 22 -36.13 -88.67 1.69
C CYS A 22 -35.47 -88.42 0.33
N GLY A 23 -34.48 -87.52 0.24
CA GLY A 23 -33.74 -87.21 -0.98
C GLY A 23 -34.38 -86.13 -1.86
N ASN A 24 -35.39 -85.39 -1.39
CA ASN A 24 -35.99 -84.30 -2.14
C ASN A 24 -35.16 -83.02 -1.97
N PRO A 25 -34.60 -82.43 -3.05
CA PRO A 25 -33.86 -81.18 -2.97
C PRO A 25 -34.81 -79.98 -2.83
N ALA A 26 -34.45 -79.02 -1.98
CA ALA A 26 -35.06 -77.70 -1.91
C ALA A 26 -34.62 -76.83 -3.10
N ALA A 27 -35.38 -75.77 -3.38
CA ALA A 27 -34.94 -74.74 -4.32
C ALA A 27 -33.71 -74.01 -3.76
N GLU A 28 -32.71 -73.81 -4.61
CA GLU A 28 -31.51 -73.06 -4.27
C GLU A 28 -31.86 -71.61 -3.93
N VAL A 29 -31.28 -71.10 -2.84
CA VAL A 29 -31.40 -69.69 -2.44
C VAL A 29 -30.02 -69.05 -2.49
N VAL A 30 -29.89 -67.93 -3.19
CA VAL A 30 -28.65 -67.14 -3.26
C VAL A 30 -28.84 -65.83 -2.49
N ILE A 31 -27.93 -65.54 -1.56
CA ILE A 31 -27.87 -64.28 -0.83
C ILE A 31 -26.61 -63.53 -1.24
N ARG A 32 -26.76 -62.30 -1.74
CA ARG A 32 -25.65 -61.40 -2.06
C ARG A 32 -25.34 -60.48 -0.89
N VAL A 33 -24.08 -60.46 -0.46
CA VAL A 33 -23.55 -59.46 0.49
C VAL A 33 -22.65 -58.51 -0.29
N THR A 34 -22.97 -57.22 -0.29
CA THR A 34 -22.21 -56.16 -0.98
C THR A 34 -21.61 -55.19 0.03
N ARG A 35 -20.42 -54.67 -0.28
CA ARG A 35 -19.77 -53.56 0.43
C ARG A 35 -19.21 -52.54 -0.57
N MET A 36 -19.00 -51.31 -0.11
CA MET A 36 -18.20 -50.32 -0.85
C MET A 36 -16.72 -50.73 -0.84
N TYR A 37 -16.02 -50.44 -1.92
CA TYR A 37 -14.61 -50.72 -2.09
C TYR A 37 -14.01 -49.73 -3.08
N ASP A 38 -13.05 -48.96 -2.62
CA ASP A 38 -12.18 -48.14 -3.45
C ASP A 38 -10.77 -48.14 -2.85
N GLU A 39 -9.77 -48.12 -3.72
CA GLU A 39 -8.33 -48.01 -3.38
C GLU A 39 -7.67 -46.84 -4.11
N THR A 40 -8.43 -46.11 -4.94
CA THR A 40 -7.94 -44.95 -5.68
C THR A 40 -8.12 -43.73 -4.81
N ALA A 41 -7.08 -42.92 -4.69
CA ALA A 41 -7.17 -41.66 -3.96
C ALA A 41 -7.95 -40.61 -4.75
N PRO A 42 -8.70 -39.73 -4.07
CA PRO A 42 -9.29 -38.58 -4.72
C PRO A 42 -8.23 -37.58 -5.22
N VAL A 43 -8.66 -36.69 -6.10
CA VAL A 43 -7.81 -35.65 -6.70
C VAL A 43 -8.37 -34.27 -6.34
N ILE A 44 -7.54 -33.45 -5.70
CA ILE A 44 -7.83 -32.03 -5.45
C ILE A 44 -7.43 -31.22 -6.69
N ALA A 45 -8.28 -30.29 -7.11
CA ALA A 45 -7.97 -29.36 -8.17
C ALA A 45 -6.94 -28.34 -7.68
N ASP A 46 -5.87 -28.17 -8.46
CA ASP A 46 -4.94 -27.09 -8.24
C ASP A 46 -5.57 -25.75 -8.64
N GLN A 47 -5.15 -24.66 -8.00
CA GLN A 47 -5.60 -23.29 -8.31
C GLN A 47 -4.39 -22.37 -8.29
N ASP A 48 -4.47 -21.28 -9.05
CA ASP A 48 -3.43 -20.25 -9.01
C ASP A 48 -3.36 -19.59 -7.62
N ASP A 49 -2.15 -19.15 -7.25
CA ASP A 49 -1.95 -18.32 -6.07
C ASP A 49 -2.71 -17.00 -6.18
N ILE A 50 -3.14 -16.47 -5.04
CA ILE A 50 -3.97 -15.27 -4.94
C ILE A 50 -3.11 -14.10 -4.49
N MET A 51 -3.18 -12.98 -5.22
CA MET A 51 -2.65 -11.68 -4.77
C MET A 51 -3.84 -10.79 -4.37
N LEU A 52 -3.84 -10.28 -3.15
CA LEU A 52 -4.81 -9.28 -2.70
C LEU A 52 -4.44 -7.92 -3.30
N GLU A 53 -5.45 -7.17 -3.71
CA GLU A 53 -5.25 -5.90 -4.44
C GLU A 53 -4.91 -4.75 -3.49
N GLU A 54 -5.48 -4.74 -2.28
CA GLU A 54 -5.28 -3.67 -1.30
C GLU A 54 -4.14 -4.01 -0.33
N CYS A 55 -3.37 -3.00 0.07
CA CYS A 55 -2.40 -3.15 1.14
C CYS A 55 -3.12 -3.40 2.48
N ASP A 56 -2.52 -4.24 3.33
CA ASP A 56 -3.07 -4.63 4.63
C ASP A 56 -4.46 -5.25 4.58
N GLN A 57 -4.93 -5.63 3.39
CA GLN A 57 -6.23 -6.25 3.19
C GLN A 57 -6.38 -7.48 4.09
N ALA A 58 -7.49 -7.57 4.82
CA ALA A 58 -7.75 -8.71 5.68
C ALA A 58 -7.68 -10.03 4.89
N TRP A 59 -7.09 -11.06 5.50
CA TRP A 59 -7.01 -12.39 4.90
C TRP A 59 -8.41 -12.92 4.59
N PRO A 60 -8.61 -13.59 3.44
CA PRO A 60 -9.89 -14.21 3.11
C PRO A 60 -10.34 -15.17 4.22
N GLU A 61 -11.59 -15.05 4.67
CA GLU A 61 -12.16 -15.99 5.66
C GLU A 61 -12.24 -17.41 5.09
N VAL A 62 -12.43 -17.52 3.78
CA VAL A 62 -12.57 -18.78 3.05
C VAL A 62 -11.70 -18.73 1.81
N VAL A 63 -10.78 -19.69 1.71
CA VAL A 63 -10.15 -20.09 0.46
C VAL A 63 -10.69 -21.48 0.14
N SER A 64 -11.11 -21.70 -1.10
CA SER A 64 -11.74 -22.95 -1.50
C SER A 64 -11.11 -23.49 -2.76
N THR A 65 -11.03 -24.81 -2.84
CA THR A 65 -10.78 -25.52 -4.08
C THR A 65 -11.86 -26.58 -4.28
N THR A 66 -11.81 -27.28 -5.42
CA THR A 66 -12.67 -28.43 -5.70
C THR A 66 -11.86 -29.71 -5.69
N TRP A 67 -12.52 -30.85 -5.59
CA TRP A 67 -11.89 -32.16 -5.72
C TRP A 67 -12.83 -33.13 -6.45
N THR A 68 -12.30 -34.26 -6.91
CA THR A 68 -13.04 -35.33 -7.60
C THR A 68 -12.58 -36.69 -7.12
N ASP A 69 -13.46 -37.67 -7.23
CA ASP A 69 -13.21 -39.07 -6.89
C ASP A 69 -13.86 -40.01 -7.90
N ASN A 70 -13.32 -41.21 -8.07
CA ASN A 70 -13.89 -42.23 -8.98
C ASN A 70 -15.08 -42.97 -8.37
N CYS A 71 -15.24 -42.98 -7.04
CA CYS A 71 -16.25 -43.77 -6.34
C CYS A 71 -17.17 -42.97 -5.42
N GLY A 72 -17.57 -41.78 -5.89
CA GLY A 72 -18.62 -40.99 -5.24
C GLY A 72 -19.98 -41.71 -5.16
N ILE A 73 -20.66 -41.59 -4.01
CA ILE A 73 -22.00 -42.15 -3.80
C ILE A 73 -22.99 -41.52 -4.79
N GLY A 74 -23.53 -42.33 -5.70
CA GLY A 74 -24.55 -41.89 -6.66
C GLY A 74 -24.06 -40.91 -7.74
N GLY A 75 -22.74 -40.81 -7.96
CA GLY A 75 -22.14 -39.86 -8.90
C GLY A 75 -21.98 -38.43 -8.34
N GLU A 76 -22.30 -38.22 -7.07
CA GLU A 76 -21.98 -36.98 -6.36
C GLU A 76 -20.66 -37.09 -5.59
N LYS A 77 -19.99 -35.95 -5.35
CA LYS A 77 -18.76 -35.89 -4.56
C LYS A 77 -19.09 -36.25 -3.11
N SER A 78 -18.74 -37.45 -2.68
CA SER A 78 -18.89 -37.91 -1.30
C SER A 78 -17.52 -38.17 -0.66
N GLY A 79 -17.39 -37.86 0.62
CA GLY A 79 -16.13 -37.81 1.36
C GLY A 79 -15.93 -36.45 2.04
N SER A 80 -14.69 -36.06 2.29
CA SER A 80 -14.35 -34.80 2.96
C SER A 80 -13.27 -34.02 2.21
N LEU A 81 -13.42 -32.70 2.19
CA LEU A 81 -12.39 -31.74 1.80
C LEU A 81 -12.23 -30.76 2.97
N ASN A 82 -11.00 -30.58 3.42
CA ASN A 82 -10.67 -29.64 4.47
C ASN A 82 -9.51 -28.74 4.01
N GLY A 83 -9.67 -27.43 4.20
CA GLY A 83 -8.64 -26.44 3.98
C GLY A 83 -8.21 -25.84 5.33
N VAL A 84 -6.91 -25.85 5.61
CA VAL A 84 -6.36 -25.26 6.83
C VAL A 84 -5.42 -24.12 6.44
N ALA A 85 -5.67 -22.95 7.01
CA ALA A 85 -4.84 -21.79 6.80
C ALA A 85 -3.63 -21.85 7.75
N GLY A 86 -2.42 -21.73 7.18
CA GLY A 86 -1.16 -21.71 7.91
C GLY A 86 -0.94 -20.44 8.74
N GLU A 87 0.28 -20.22 9.18
CA GLU A 87 0.67 -18.96 9.82
C GLU A 87 0.85 -17.85 8.77
N VAL A 88 0.80 -16.59 9.22
CA VAL A 88 1.16 -15.45 8.38
C VAL A 88 2.68 -15.33 8.38
N MET A 89 3.25 -15.30 7.18
CA MET A 89 4.69 -15.23 6.94
C MET A 89 5.05 -13.91 6.26
N ALA A 90 6.19 -13.33 6.61
CA ALA A 90 6.72 -12.18 5.88
C ALA A 90 7.37 -12.63 4.57
N GLY A 91 7.18 -11.84 3.51
CA GLY A 91 7.92 -11.95 2.26
C GLY A 91 9.37 -11.51 2.42
N GLU A 92 10.22 -11.94 1.48
CA GLU A 92 11.66 -11.61 1.50
C GLU A 92 11.94 -10.13 1.22
N ASP A 93 11.00 -9.43 0.56
CA ASP A 93 11.08 -8.00 0.27
C ASP A 93 10.80 -7.12 1.49
N GLY A 94 10.29 -7.69 2.59
CA GLY A 94 9.91 -6.95 3.79
C GLY A 94 8.63 -6.12 3.65
N CYS A 95 7.95 -6.19 2.51
CA CYS A 95 6.80 -5.36 2.13
C CYS A 95 5.60 -6.17 1.69
N THR A 96 5.73 -7.49 1.73
CA THR A 96 4.63 -8.42 1.52
C THR A 96 4.50 -9.36 2.71
N GLN A 97 3.28 -9.85 2.90
CA GLN A 97 3.00 -11.00 3.72
C GLN A 97 2.30 -12.05 2.89
N TYR A 98 2.49 -13.32 3.22
CA TYR A 98 1.76 -14.41 2.60
C TYR A 98 1.27 -15.41 3.65
N ARG A 99 0.27 -16.19 3.24
CA ARG A 99 -0.31 -17.28 4.02
C ARG A 99 -0.64 -18.44 3.10
N ASP A 100 -0.17 -19.62 3.47
CA ASP A 100 -0.41 -20.85 2.72
C ASP A 100 -1.68 -21.55 3.22
N TYR A 101 -2.58 -21.92 2.30
CA TYR A 101 -3.80 -22.66 2.58
C TYR A 101 -3.64 -24.08 2.08
N THR A 102 -3.63 -25.02 3.02
CA THR A 102 -3.30 -26.42 2.76
C THR A 102 -4.58 -27.24 2.72
N PHE A 103 -4.84 -27.89 1.58
CA PHE A 103 -6.04 -28.66 1.31
C PHE A 103 -5.76 -30.15 1.33
N ASN A 104 -6.56 -30.86 2.12
CA ASN A 104 -6.56 -32.31 2.23
C ASN A 104 -7.97 -32.83 1.91
N ALA A 105 -8.03 -33.94 1.17
CA ALA A 105 -9.27 -34.65 0.89
C ALA A 105 -9.16 -36.13 1.25
N THR A 106 -10.28 -36.72 1.65
CA THR A 106 -10.38 -38.15 1.96
C THR A 106 -11.73 -38.64 1.45
N ASP A 107 -11.71 -39.71 0.67
CA ASP A 107 -12.93 -40.33 0.15
C ASP A 107 -13.68 -41.13 1.24
N ASP A 108 -14.82 -41.73 0.89
CA ASP A 108 -15.63 -42.52 1.84
C ASP A 108 -15.00 -43.86 2.24
N CYS A 109 -14.03 -44.36 1.47
CA CYS A 109 -13.29 -45.58 1.75
C CYS A 109 -12.02 -45.32 2.58
N GLY A 110 -11.69 -44.04 2.84
CA GLY A 110 -10.56 -43.59 3.64
C GLY A 110 -9.27 -43.37 2.84
N ASN A 111 -9.31 -43.31 1.51
CA ASN A 111 -8.12 -43.03 0.71
C ASN A 111 -7.80 -41.52 0.76
N PRO A 112 -6.57 -41.13 1.15
CA PRO A 112 -6.17 -39.73 1.20
C PRO A 112 -5.71 -39.21 -0.17
N ALA A 113 -6.15 -38.02 -0.56
CA ALA A 113 -5.61 -37.31 -1.71
C ALA A 113 -4.16 -36.83 -1.45
N SER A 114 -3.44 -36.55 -2.53
CA SER A 114 -2.26 -35.67 -2.45
C SER A 114 -2.69 -34.27 -2.02
N GLU A 115 -1.94 -33.70 -1.09
CA GLU A 115 -2.16 -32.34 -0.58
C GLU A 115 -1.92 -31.28 -1.66
N VAL A 116 -2.74 -30.23 -1.66
CA VAL A 116 -2.59 -29.05 -2.52
C VAL A 116 -2.47 -27.82 -1.64
N VAL A 117 -1.59 -26.89 -2.02
CA VAL A 117 -1.36 -25.63 -1.30
C VAL A 117 -1.67 -24.47 -2.22
N ILE A 118 -2.51 -23.54 -1.76
CA ILE A 118 -2.76 -22.26 -2.43
C ILE A 118 -2.16 -21.17 -1.55
N ARG A 119 -1.27 -20.35 -2.11
CA ARG A 119 -0.71 -19.19 -1.39
C ARG A 119 -1.57 -17.96 -1.63
N VAL A 120 -1.91 -17.27 -0.55
CA VAL A 120 -2.48 -15.92 -0.60
C VAL A 120 -1.40 -14.93 -0.19
N THR A 121 -1.16 -13.90 -0.98
CA THR A 121 -0.16 -12.84 -0.73
C THR A 121 -0.86 -11.48 -0.69
N ARG A 122 -0.35 -10.55 0.12
CA ARG A 122 -0.77 -9.14 0.17
C ARG A 122 0.43 -8.23 0.38
N MET A 123 0.32 -6.99 -0.05
CA MET A 123 1.23 -5.94 0.40
C MET A 123 0.96 -5.64 1.88
N TYR A 124 2.01 -5.37 2.64
CA TYR A 124 1.92 -5.05 4.05
C TYR A 124 2.98 -4.02 4.42
N ASP A 125 2.54 -2.86 4.91
CA ASP A 125 3.42 -1.86 5.49
C ASP A 125 2.67 -1.03 6.54
N GLU A 126 3.28 -0.91 7.71
CA GLU A 126 2.80 -0.07 8.82
C GLU A 126 3.75 1.09 9.11
N THR A 127 4.83 1.22 8.34
CA THR A 127 5.85 2.23 8.56
C THR A 127 5.50 3.46 7.74
N ALA A 128 5.37 4.60 8.41
CA ALA A 128 5.12 5.84 7.71
C ALA A 128 6.33 6.27 6.85
N PRO A 129 6.09 6.91 5.70
CA PRO A 129 7.16 7.48 4.92
C PRO A 129 7.84 8.66 5.63
N VAL A 130 9.05 8.97 5.18
CA VAL A 130 9.87 10.07 5.72
C VAL A 130 10.04 11.14 4.66
N ILE A 131 9.58 12.35 4.96
CA ILE A 131 9.85 13.56 4.17
C ILE A 131 11.24 14.08 4.54
N ALA A 132 12.05 14.42 3.54
CA ALA A 132 13.33 15.06 3.76
C ALA A 132 13.12 16.48 4.29
N ASP A 133 13.71 16.79 5.43
CA ASP A 133 13.77 18.16 5.90
C ASP A 133 14.68 18.99 4.99
N GLN A 134 14.36 20.27 4.82
CA GLN A 134 15.13 21.21 4.00
C GLN A 134 15.30 22.51 4.77
N ASP A 135 16.41 23.20 4.55
CA ASP A 135 16.63 24.51 5.17
C ASP A 135 15.57 25.53 4.70
N ASP A 136 15.23 26.45 5.60
CA ASP A 136 14.41 27.62 5.27
C ASP A 136 15.07 28.46 4.17
N ILE A 137 14.23 29.02 3.29
CA ILE A 137 14.67 29.77 2.11
C ILE A 137 14.61 31.27 2.39
N MET A 138 15.70 31.99 2.14
CA MET A 138 15.72 33.45 2.11
C MET A 138 15.84 33.92 0.66
N LEU A 139 14.87 34.72 0.20
CA LEU A 139 14.92 35.36 -1.12
C LEU A 139 15.92 36.52 -1.10
N GLU A 140 16.76 36.62 -2.13
CA GLU A 140 17.85 37.58 -2.18
C GLU A 140 17.38 39.01 -2.50
N GLU A 141 16.35 39.14 -3.34
CA GLU A 141 15.86 40.45 -3.79
C GLU A 141 14.75 41.01 -2.87
N CYS A 142 14.75 42.33 -2.66
CA CYS A 142 13.68 43.00 -1.93
C CYS A 142 12.38 42.95 -2.73
N SER A 143 11.29 42.58 -2.06
CA SER A 143 9.96 42.42 -2.65
C SER A 143 9.91 41.38 -3.79
N GLN A 144 10.86 40.43 -3.82
CA GLN A 144 10.87 39.32 -4.78
C GLN A 144 9.57 38.51 -4.70
N ALA A 145 9.00 38.13 -5.86
CA ALA A 145 7.82 37.28 -5.90
C ALA A 145 8.08 35.93 -5.21
N TRP A 146 7.05 35.39 -4.54
CA TRP A 146 7.13 34.08 -3.91
C TRP A 146 7.42 32.99 -4.96
N PRO A 147 8.22 31.96 -4.64
CA PRO A 147 8.43 30.83 -5.53
C PRO A 147 7.08 30.18 -5.89
N GLU A 148 6.89 29.92 -7.18
CA GLU A 148 5.71 29.19 -7.66
C GLU A 148 5.69 27.73 -7.15
N VAL A 149 6.89 27.16 -6.97
CA VAL A 149 7.09 25.80 -6.49
C VAL A 149 8.16 25.81 -5.40
N VAL A 150 7.82 25.25 -4.25
CA VAL A 150 8.76 24.77 -3.25
C VAL A 150 8.61 23.25 -3.23
N SER A 151 9.72 22.54 -3.25
CA SER A 151 9.73 21.08 -3.29
C SER A 151 10.61 20.51 -2.22
N THR A 152 10.28 19.28 -1.84
CA THR A 152 11.13 18.41 -1.04
C THR A 152 11.08 17.01 -1.64
N THR A 153 11.86 16.09 -1.06
CA THR A 153 11.81 14.67 -1.41
C THR A 153 11.31 13.87 -0.23
N TRP A 154 10.96 12.62 -0.47
CA TRP A 154 10.59 11.68 0.58
C TRP A 154 11.08 10.27 0.23
N THR A 155 11.08 9.38 1.20
CA THR A 155 11.47 7.99 1.08
C THR A 155 10.54 7.11 1.90
N ASP A 156 10.45 5.85 1.50
CA ASP A 156 9.63 4.85 2.15
C ASP A 156 10.34 3.48 2.12
N ASN A 157 10.03 2.60 3.06
CA ASN A 157 10.57 1.23 3.10
C ASN A 157 9.86 0.28 2.14
N CYS A 158 8.60 0.55 1.78
CA CYS A 158 7.77 -0.31 0.95
C CYS A 158 7.13 0.44 -0.21
N GLY A 159 7.98 0.77 -1.18
CA GLY A 159 7.52 1.19 -2.50
C GLY A 159 7.10 0.01 -3.40
N ILE A 160 6.05 0.18 -4.20
CA ILE A 160 5.62 -0.79 -5.24
C ILE A 160 6.80 -1.07 -6.17
N GLY A 161 7.30 -2.30 -6.14
CA GLY A 161 8.41 -2.74 -6.99
C GLY A 161 9.77 -2.10 -6.66
N GLY A 162 9.95 -1.53 -5.46
CA GLY A 162 11.18 -0.85 -5.05
C GLY A 162 11.33 0.58 -5.59
N GLU A 163 10.30 1.13 -6.23
CA GLU A 163 10.23 2.56 -6.59
C GLU A 163 9.42 3.35 -5.56
N LYS A 164 9.75 4.63 -5.35
CA LYS A 164 8.98 5.51 -4.46
C LYS A 164 7.54 5.59 -4.95
N SER A 165 6.59 5.06 -4.20
CA SER A 165 5.19 5.00 -4.57
C SER A 165 4.33 5.48 -3.40
N GLY A 166 3.24 6.17 -3.72
CA GLY A 166 2.44 7.00 -2.82
C GLY A 166 2.35 8.45 -3.31
N SER A 167 2.13 9.39 -2.40
CA SER A 167 1.92 10.80 -2.72
C SER A 167 2.75 11.74 -1.84
N LEU A 168 3.20 12.86 -2.42
CA LEU A 168 3.77 14.00 -1.71
C LEU A 168 3.02 15.24 -2.18
N ASN A 169 2.50 16.02 -1.24
CA ASN A 169 1.79 17.25 -1.50
C ASN A 169 2.36 18.39 -0.66
N GLY A 170 2.59 19.55 -1.29
CA GLY A 170 3.03 20.77 -0.63
C GLY A 170 1.97 21.86 -0.76
N VAL A 171 1.54 22.44 0.36
CA VAL A 171 0.56 23.52 0.39
C VAL A 171 1.19 24.77 0.99
N ALA A 172 1.07 25.88 0.27
CA ALA A 172 1.62 27.15 0.70
C ALA A 172 0.59 27.91 1.57
N GLY A 173 1.00 28.33 2.77
CA GLY A 173 0.18 29.02 3.76
C GLY A 173 -0.15 30.48 3.40
N GLU A 174 -0.53 31.29 4.38
CA GLU A 174 -0.72 32.74 4.17
C GLU A 174 0.61 33.49 4.25
N VAL A 175 0.65 34.70 3.68
CA VAL A 175 1.81 35.60 3.83
C VAL A 175 1.70 36.30 5.19
N MET A 176 2.75 36.17 6.00
CA MET A 176 2.85 36.73 7.33
C MET A 176 3.94 37.81 7.37
N ALA A 177 3.75 38.84 8.20
CA ALA A 177 4.76 39.87 8.45
C ALA A 177 5.78 39.37 9.48
N GLY A 178 7.06 39.67 9.25
CA GLY A 178 8.11 39.46 10.24
C GLY A 178 8.05 40.49 11.37
N GLU A 179 8.60 40.14 12.52
CA GLU A 179 8.60 41.00 13.72
C GLU A 179 9.41 42.29 13.54
N ASP A 180 10.38 42.29 12.62
CA ASP A 180 11.23 43.44 12.31
C ASP A 180 10.53 44.52 11.49
N GLY A 181 9.34 44.24 10.95
CA GLY A 181 8.58 45.15 10.09
C GLY A 181 9.18 45.37 8.70
N CYS A 182 10.29 44.70 8.35
CA CYS A 182 10.99 44.82 7.08
C CYS A 182 11.00 43.49 6.30
N THR A 183 10.53 42.41 6.90
CA THR A 183 10.42 41.09 6.28
C THR A 183 8.99 40.59 6.22
N GLN A 184 8.75 39.70 5.27
CA GLN A 184 7.57 38.85 5.22
C GLN A 184 8.01 37.41 5.04
N TYR A 185 7.22 36.47 5.52
CA TYR A 185 7.46 35.04 5.33
C TYR A 185 6.18 34.29 4.99
N ARG A 186 6.34 33.10 4.41
CA ARG A 186 5.27 32.16 4.09
C ARG A 186 5.75 30.74 4.36
N ASP A 187 4.92 29.97 5.05
CA ASP A 187 5.23 28.58 5.41
C ASP A 187 4.66 27.64 4.32
N TYR A 188 5.47 26.69 3.85
CA TYR A 188 5.09 25.65 2.91
C TYR A 188 5.05 24.32 3.63
N THR A 189 3.87 23.75 3.73
CA THR A 189 3.58 22.57 4.52
C THR A 189 3.49 21.33 3.64
N PHE A 190 4.34 20.34 3.89
CA PHE A 190 4.45 19.12 3.12
C PHE A 190 3.90 17.92 3.88
N ASN A 191 3.04 17.18 3.19
CA ASN A 191 2.46 15.93 3.66
C ASN A 191 2.75 14.83 2.64
N ALA A 192 3.06 13.63 3.13
CA ALA A 192 3.25 12.44 2.30
C ALA A 192 2.42 11.27 2.83
N THR A 193 2.01 10.38 1.94
CA THR A 193 1.27 9.16 2.26
C THR A 193 1.76 8.07 1.34
N ASP A 194 2.12 6.91 1.88
CA ASP A 194 2.53 5.74 1.09
C ASP A 194 1.31 5.05 0.44
N ASP A 195 1.54 3.92 -0.24
CA ASP A 195 0.46 3.16 -0.88
C ASP A 195 -0.39 2.32 0.09
N CYS A 196 0.11 2.08 1.30
CA CYS A 196 -0.62 1.44 2.38
C CYS A 196 -1.47 2.44 3.19
N GLY A 197 -1.34 3.72 2.88
CA GLY A 197 -2.09 4.80 3.51
C GLY A 197 -1.45 5.34 4.79
N ASN A 198 -0.19 4.99 5.10
CA ASN A 198 0.47 5.52 6.29
C ASN A 198 0.89 6.99 6.06
N PRO A 199 0.49 7.92 6.94
CA PRO A 199 0.85 9.32 6.79
C PRO A 199 2.24 9.62 7.37
N ALA A 200 3.07 10.32 6.61
CA ALA A 200 4.32 10.88 7.11
C ALA A 200 4.08 11.95 8.18
N SER A 201 5.12 12.21 8.99
CA SER A 201 5.17 13.44 9.78
C SER A 201 5.31 14.64 8.84
N GLU A 202 4.50 15.66 9.09
CA GLU A 202 4.50 16.90 8.32
C GLU A 202 5.83 17.65 8.45
N VAL A 203 6.30 18.21 7.33
CA VAL A 203 7.49 19.08 7.28
C VAL A 203 7.08 20.46 6.79
N VAL A 204 7.63 21.50 7.40
CA VAL A 204 7.37 22.89 7.03
C VAL A 204 8.66 23.56 6.58
N ILE A 205 8.67 24.13 5.38
CA ILE A 205 9.75 24.96 4.87
C ILE A 205 9.27 26.41 4.87
N ARG A 206 9.96 27.30 5.58
CA ARG A 206 9.65 28.73 5.56
C ARG A 206 10.41 29.42 4.44
N VAL A 207 9.69 30.20 3.63
CA VAL A 207 10.30 31.13 2.67
C VAL A 207 10.17 32.53 3.26
N THR A 208 11.27 33.28 3.32
CA THR A 208 11.32 34.66 3.82
C THR A 208 11.86 35.59 2.74
N ARG A 209 11.40 36.85 2.73
CA ARG A 209 11.92 37.91 1.86
C ARG A 209 11.95 39.23 2.60
N MET A 210 12.86 40.12 2.20
CA MET A 210 12.70 41.54 2.53
C MET A 210 11.51 42.11 1.75
N TYR A 211 10.78 43.03 2.37
CA TYR A 211 9.63 43.67 1.76
C TYR A 211 9.53 45.13 2.18
N ASP A 212 9.51 46.01 1.19
CA ASP A 212 9.34 47.45 1.37
C ASP A 212 8.49 48.03 0.24
N GLU A 213 7.50 48.84 0.62
CA GLU A 213 6.67 49.65 -0.28
C GLU A 213 6.72 51.13 0.07
N THR A 214 7.50 51.51 1.09
CA THR A 214 7.58 52.88 1.59
C THR A 214 8.63 53.64 0.79
N ALA A 215 8.21 54.70 0.10
CA ALA A 215 9.17 55.56 -0.60
C ALA A 215 10.09 56.26 0.40
N PRO A 216 11.39 56.42 0.08
CA PRO A 216 12.30 57.20 0.92
C PRO A 216 11.84 58.65 0.97
N VAL A 217 11.89 59.25 2.16
CA VAL A 217 11.57 60.67 2.35
C VAL A 217 12.86 61.47 2.35
N ILE A 218 12.95 62.45 1.45
CA ILE A 218 13.99 63.48 1.54
C ILE A 218 13.51 64.52 2.54
N ALA A 219 14.21 64.62 3.67
CA ALA A 219 14.01 65.71 4.61
C ALA A 219 14.81 66.93 4.14
N ASP A 220 14.16 68.09 4.09
CA ASP A 220 14.87 69.35 3.93
C ASP A 220 15.75 69.58 5.17
N GLN A 221 16.97 70.07 4.97
CA GLN A 221 17.75 70.58 6.10
C GLN A 221 17.35 72.02 6.34
N ASP A 222 17.29 72.43 7.61
CA ASP A 222 17.18 73.85 7.94
C ASP A 222 18.23 74.64 7.15
N ASP A 223 17.81 75.77 6.57
CA ASP A 223 18.68 76.67 5.86
C ASP A 223 19.96 76.94 6.69
N ILE A 224 21.12 76.54 6.17
CA ILE A 224 22.39 76.81 6.82
C ILE A 224 22.67 78.31 6.69
N MET A 225 22.39 79.05 7.77
CA MET A 225 22.81 80.43 7.91
C MET A 225 24.32 80.48 8.13
N LEU A 226 25.07 80.84 7.08
CA LEU A 226 26.51 81.08 7.20
C LEU A 226 26.72 82.38 8.00
N GLU A 227 26.98 82.25 9.30
CA GLU A 227 27.16 83.37 10.21
C GLU A 227 28.57 83.99 10.11
N GLU A 228 29.08 84.23 8.90
CA GLU A 228 30.23 85.10 8.67
C GLU A 228 30.13 85.85 7.33
N CYS A 229 29.65 87.08 7.40
CA CYS A 229 29.85 88.05 6.32
C CYS A 229 31.26 88.65 6.40
N LYS A 230 32.33 87.84 6.24
CA LYS A 230 33.72 88.34 6.11
C LYS A 230 34.61 87.49 5.19
N SER A 231 34.20 87.33 3.93
CA SER A 231 35.09 87.58 2.79
C SER A 231 34.29 87.52 1.49
N ALA A 232 34.53 88.49 0.62
CA ALA A 232 33.73 88.78 -0.55
C ALA A 232 33.61 87.59 -1.51
N TRP A 233 32.38 87.25 -1.89
CA TRP A 233 32.12 86.58 -3.16
C TRP A 233 32.65 87.47 -4.29
N ARG A 234 33.59 86.96 -5.09
CA ARG A 234 34.05 87.67 -6.30
C ARG A 234 32.86 87.82 -7.24
N ARG A 235 32.39 89.05 -7.44
CA ARG A 235 31.44 89.37 -8.52
C ARG A 235 32.09 89.02 -9.86
N VAL A 236 31.48 88.09 -10.60
CA VAL A 236 31.63 88.01 -12.06
C VAL A 236 30.22 88.00 -12.65
N GLY A 237 29.80 89.14 -13.18
CA GLY A 237 28.56 89.27 -13.98
C GLY A 237 27.25 89.35 -13.17
N ASN A 238 26.33 90.21 -13.61
CA ASN A 238 25.04 90.51 -12.97
C ASN A 238 23.99 89.40 -13.17
N GLU A 239 24.26 88.16 -12.75
CA GLU A 239 23.22 87.15 -12.54
C GLU A 239 23.59 86.30 -11.32
N CYS A 240 22.78 86.34 -10.26
CA CYS A 240 22.87 85.34 -9.20
C CYS A 240 22.33 84.01 -9.77
N ARG A 241 23.22 83.17 -10.29
CA ARG A 241 22.88 81.77 -10.59
C ARG A 241 23.28 80.89 -9.43
N SER A 242 22.30 80.23 -8.81
CA SER A 242 22.53 79.10 -7.92
C SER A 242 23.10 77.94 -8.73
N ARG A 243 24.38 77.60 -8.51
CA ARG A 243 24.90 76.28 -8.89
C ARG A 243 24.54 75.31 -7.77
N TRP A 244 23.47 74.55 -7.99
CA TRP A 244 23.18 73.36 -7.22
C TRP A 244 24.20 72.28 -7.61
N TRP A 245 25.01 71.86 -6.65
CA TRP A 245 25.72 70.57 -6.76
C TRP A 245 24.82 69.56 -6.06
N ALA A 246 24.09 68.77 -6.84
CA ALA A 246 23.53 67.53 -6.33
C ALA A 246 24.70 66.55 -6.17
N TYR A 247 25.04 66.21 -4.93
CA TYR A 247 25.84 65.02 -4.67
C TYR A 247 24.89 63.82 -4.72
N GLY A 248 25.22 62.87 -5.60
CA GLY A 248 24.53 61.58 -5.73
C GLY A 248 24.98 60.55 -4.71
#